data_AF-A0A1N7JYA5-F1
#
_entry.id   AF-A0A1N7JYA5-F1
#
_cell.length_a   1.000
_cell.length_b   1.000
_cell.length_c   1.000
_cell.angle_alpha   90.00
_cell.angle_beta   90.00
_cell.angle_gamma   90.00
#
_symmetry.space_group_name_H-M   'P 1'
#
loop_
_entity.id
_entity.type
_entity.pdbx_description
1 polymer ?
#
loop_
_entity_poly.entity_id
_entity_poly.type
_entity_poly.pdbx_seq_one_letter_code
_entity_poly.pdbx_strand_id
1 'polypeptide(L)'
;MKIKLSLIALLILSLNSLLFAQGGWNIGYLNIGDVTKDHVGKIFRIDFKSNKLREKEPSIRSYFHTKDSNFLSIDSNTIEFIEVRKIYSDAGYYKDQFLVCKKCKAPLRILDMLLLEITEETLIFVADFETQINDQNEKISFKKEIEIHKNELEGLIFLNSKF
;
A
#
# COMPACT_ATOMS: atom_id res chain seq x y z
N MET A 1 28.90 -6.86 52.84
CA MET A 1 28.14 -7.64 51.83
C MET A 1 27.09 -6.86 51.03
N LYS A 2 26.86 -5.56 51.26
CA LYS A 2 25.80 -4.79 50.57
C LYS A 2 26.18 -4.31 49.15
N ILE A 3 27.47 -4.06 48.90
CA ILE A 3 27.96 -3.52 47.61
C ILE A 3 27.86 -4.56 46.47
N LYS A 4 28.04 -5.85 46.78
CA LYS A 4 27.95 -6.92 45.78
C LYS A 4 26.52 -7.12 45.26
N LEU A 5 25.50 -6.92 46.10
CA LEU A 5 24.10 -7.04 45.70
C LEU A 5 23.68 -5.90 44.74
N SER A 6 24.16 -4.68 45.00
CA SER A 6 23.89 -3.51 44.18
C SER A 6 24.50 -3.62 42.77
N LEU A 7 25.69 -4.21 42.66
CA LEU A 7 26.34 -4.41 41.36
C LEU A 7 25.60 -5.44 40.50
N ILE A 8 25.09 -6.52 41.13
CA ILE A 8 24.31 -7.57 40.45
C ILE A 8 22.98 -7.01 39.96
N ALA A 9 22.30 -6.19 40.79
CA ALA A 9 21.06 -5.54 40.39
C ALA A 9 21.25 -4.58 39.20
N LEU A 10 22.36 -3.83 39.17
CA LEU A 10 22.69 -2.93 38.06
C LEU A 10 22.96 -3.70 36.76
N LEU A 11 23.61 -4.86 36.85
CA LEU A 11 23.88 -5.73 35.70
C LEU A 11 22.59 -6.33 35.11
N ILE A 12 21.64 -6.73 35.96
CA ILE A 12 20.33 -7.26 35.53
C ILE A 12 19.50 -6.16 34.86
N LEU A 13 19.57 -4.92 35.35
CA LEU A 13 18.87 -3.78 34.77
C LEU A 13 19.45 -3.36 33.41
N SER A 14 20.77 -3.45 33.20
CA SER A 14 21.39 -3.12 31.91
C SER A 14 21.21 -4.21 30.84
N LEU A 15 21.00 -5.47 31.23
CA LEU A 15 20.64 -6.55 30.30
C LEU A 15 19.21 -6.40 29.73
N ASN A 16 18.31 -5.71 30.44
CA ASN A 16 16.94 -5.47 29.99
C ASN A 16 16.79 -4.27 29.04
N SER A 17 17.81 -3.40 28.90
CA SER A 17 17.75 -2.25 27.99
C SER A 17 18.08 -2.58 26.53
N LEU A 18 18.34 -3.86 26.20
CA LEU A 18 18.51 -4.34 24.83
C LEU A 18 17.20 -4.75 24.16
N LEU A 19 16.05 -4.49 24.78
CA LEU A 19 14.76 -4.61 24.12
C LEU A 19 14.64 -3.47 23.09
N PHE A 20 15.20 -3.71 21.90
CA PHE A 20 14.91 -2.93 20.72
C PHE A 20 13.41 -3.00 20.48
N ALA A 21 12.69 -1.94 20.84
CA ALA A 21 11.37 -1.68 20.33
C ALA A 21 11.49 -1.31 18.84
N GLN A 22 11.85 -2.27 18.00
CA GLN A 22 11.53 -2.21 16.59
C GLN A 22 10.04 -2.53 16.50
N GLY A 23 9.20 -1.50 16.71
CA GLY A 23 7.80 -1.61 16.35
C GLY A 23 7.74 -1.95 14.87
N GLY A 24 7.46 -3.20 14.54
CA GLY A 24 7.24 -3.62 13.16
C GLY A 24 6.02 -2.87 12.64
N TRP A 25 6.20 -2.13 11.55
CA TRP A 25 5.10 -1.45 10.89
C TRP A 25 4.27 -2.53 10.19
N ASN A 26 3.21 -3.04 10.83
CA ASN A 26 2.28 -3.95 10.17
C ASN A 26 1.35 -3.16 9.24
N ILE A 27 1.89 -2.70 8.11
CA ILE A 27 1.18 -1.94 7.08
C ILE A 27 0.13 -2.77 6.32
N GLY A 28 -0.13 -4.02 6.73
CA GLY A 28 -1.06 -4.91 6.04
C GLY A 28 -0.57 -5.34 4.65
N TYR A 29 0.74 -5.35 4.41
CA TYR A 29 1.32 -5.73 3.13
C TYR A 29 1.25 -7.24 2.90
N LEU A 30 0.77 -7.64 1.72
CA LEU A 30 0.64 -9.01 1.27
C LEU A 30 1.37 -9.15 -0.07
N ASN A 31 2.42 -9.97 -0.13
CA ASN A 31 3.10 -10.22 -1.41
C ASN A 31 2.13 -10.92 -2.37
N ILE A 32 2.28 -10.65 -3.68
CA ILE A 32 1.40 -11.25 -4.68
C ILE A 32 1.42 -12.79 -4.67
N GLY A 33 2.57 -13.40 -4.34
CA GLY A 33 2.73 -14.85 -4.21
C GLY A 33 2.01 -15.47 -3.00
N ASP A 34 1.64 -14.66 -2.02
CA ASP A 34 0.99 -15.10 -0.78
C ASP A 34 -0.54 -14.93 -0.83
N VAL A 35 -1.09 -14.46 -1.96
CA VAL A 35 -2.54 -14.23 -2.13
C VAL A 35 -3.28 -15.55 -2.31
N THR A 36 -3.99 -15.97 -1.25
CA THR A 36 -4.87 -17.15 -1.22
C THR A 36 -6.36 -16.81 -1.32
N LYS A 37 -7.22 -17.84 -1.51
CA LYS A 37 -8.68 -17.70 -1.57
C LYS A 37 -9.31 -17.06 -0.33
N ASP A 38 -8.67 -17.12 0.84
CA ASP A 38 -9.14 -16.46 2.06
C ASP A 38 -9.08 -14.92 1.98
N HIS A 39 -8.47 -14.38 0.92
CA HIS A 39 -8.43 -12.95 0.63
C HIS A 39 -9.58 -12.48 -0.27
N VAL A 40 -10.31 -13.39 -0.91
CA VAL A 40 -11.49 -13.03 -1.70
C VAL A 40 -12.54 -12.38 -0.78
N GLY A 41 -13.16 -11.31 -1.27
CA GLY A 41 -14.11 -10.48 -0.53
C GLY A 41 -13.46 -9.43 0.40
N LYS A 42 -12.13 -9.34 0.41
CA LYS A 42 -11.40 -8.30 1.15
C LYS A 42 -11.05 -7.10 0.26
N ILE A 43 -10.88 -5.96 0.91
CA ILE A 43 -10.55 -4.69 0.26
C ILE A 43 -9.04 -4.45 0.35
N PHE A 44 -8.46 -4.15 -0.81
CA PHE A 44 -7.03 -3.91 -0.98
C PHE A 44 -6.76 -2.62 -1.74
N ARG A 45 -5.53 -2.13 -1.58
CA ARG A 45 -4.89 -1.22 -2.52
C ARG A 45 -3.75 -1.96 -3.22
N ILE A 46 -3.42 -1.53 -4.42
CA ILE A 46 -2.44 -2.20 -5.28
C ILE A 46 -1.09 -1.52 -5.18
N ASP A 47 -0.05 -2.33 -5.06
CA ASP A 47 1.36 -1.97 -5.23
C ASP A 47 1.83 -2.51 -6.59
N PHE A 48 2.11 -1.61 -7.54
CA PHE A 48 2.61 -2.00 -8.86
C PHE A 48 4.07 -2.42 -8.82
N LYS A 49 4.40 -3.43 -9.63
CA LYS A 49 5.79 -3.80 -9.87
C LYS A 49 6.50 -2.66 -10.60
N SER A 50 7.49 -2.05 -9.95
CA SER A 50 8.25 -0.95 -10.55
C SER A 50 9.22 -1.46 -11.61
N ASN A 51 9.09 -0.95 -12.85
CA ASN A 51 10.11 -1.12 -13.88
C ASN A 51 11.26 -0.10 -13.76
N LYS A 52 11.21 0.84 -12.81
CA LYS A 52 12.22 1.88 -12.63
C LYS A 52 13.16 1.55 -11.48
N LEU A 53 14.46 1.76 -11.70
CA LEU A 53 15.45 1.83 -10.64
C LEU A 53 14.98 2.89 -9.63
N ARG A 54 14.72 2.48 -8.38
CA ARG A 54 14.23 3.32 -7.27
C ARG A 54 14.82 4.73 -7.35
N GLU A 55 14.00 5.73 -7.63
CA GLU A 55 14.44 7.13 -7.69
C GLU A 55 14.82 7.60 -6.28
N LYS A 56 16.12 7.53 -5.96
CA LYS A 56 16.82 8.11 -4.79
C LYS A 56 16.31 7.65 -3.41
N GLU A 57 17.25 7.39 -2.51
CA GLU A 57 16.91 7.13 -1.11
C GLU A 57 16.13 8.32 -0.51
N PRO A 58 15.00 8.06 0.15
CA PRO A 58 14.15 9.09 0.68
C PRO A 58 14.82 9.78 1.88
N SER A 59 14.73 11.11 1.94
CA SER A 59 15.12 11.87 3.13
C SER A 59 14.18 11.54 4.30
N ILE A 60 14.70 11.62 5.54
CA ILE A 60 14.06 11.25 6.83
C ILE A 60 12.63 11.80 7.07
N ARG A 61 12.16 12.76 6.25
CA ARG A 61 10.81 13.37 6.39
C ARG A 61 9.82 13.05 5.27
N SER A 62 10.21 12.36 4.21
CA SER A 62 9.29 11.94 3.14
C SER A 62 9.70 10.57 2.63
N TYR A 63 9.16 9.52 3.27
CA TYR A 63 9.75 8.20 3.10
C TYR A 63 9.50 7.52 1.76
N PHE A 64 8.46 7.79 0.96
CA PHE A 64 8.39 7.25 -0.41
C PHE A 64 7.46 8.09 -1.29
N HIS A 65 8.02 8.70 -2.34
CA HIS A 65 7.29 9.12 -3.53
C HIS A 65 7.68 8.17 -4.66
N THR A 66 7.35 6.89 -4.56
CA THR A 66 7.48 6.02 -5.73
C THR A 66 6.37 6.40 -6.70
N LYS A 67 6.75 6.87 -7.89
CA LYS A 67 5.82 7.06 -9.02
C LYS A 67 5.89 5.81 -9.87
N ASP A 68 5.55 4.68 -9.25
CA ASP A 68 5.40 3.45 -10.00
C ASP A 68 4.17 3.63 -10.87
N SER A 69 4.30 3.38 -12.16
CA SER A 69 3.21 3.48 -13.10
C SER A 69 3.07 2.19 -13.85
N ASN A 70 1.82 1.80 -14.07
CA ASN A 70 1.51 0.65 -14.89
C ASN A 70 0.25 0.91 -15.70
N PHE A 71 0.05 0.10 -16.72
CA PHE A 71 -1.11 0.16 -17.58
C PHE A 71 -2.17 -0.81 -17.08
N LEU A 72 -3.40 -0.33 -16.95
CA LEU A 72 -4.56 -1.16 -16.65
C LEU A 72 -5.50 -1.19 -17.84
N SER A 73 -6.01 -2.36 -18.17
CA SER A 73 -7.02 -2.54 -19.22
C SER A 73 -8.42 -2.42 -18.60
N ILE A 74 -9.20 -1.43 -19.08
CA ILE A 74 -10.55 -1.12 -18.59
C ILE A 74 -11.45 -0.92 -19.81
N ASP A 75 -12.48 -1.75 -19.99
CA ASP A 75 -13.37 -1.76 -21.17
C ASP A 75 -12.61 -1.69 -22.50
N SER A 76 -11.61 -2.56 -22.68
CA SER A 76 -10.73 -2.56 -23.87
C SER A 76 -9.88 -1.31 -24.07
N ASN A 77 -9.89 -0.35 -23.13
CA ASN A 77 -8.99 0.79 -23.13
C ASN A 77 -7.82 0.53 -22.18
N THR A 78 -6.60 0.68 -22.68
CA THR A 78 -5.40 0.61 -21.85
C THR A 78 -5.08 2.00 -21.31
N ILE A 79 -5.14 2.17 -20.00
CA ILE A 79 -4.97 3.46 -19.32
C ILE A 79 -3.75 3.38 -18.40
N GLU A 80 -2.83 4.34 -18.51
CA GLU A 80 -1.71 4.45 -17.59
C GLU A 80 -2.16 5.05 -16.26
N PHE A 81 -1.96 4.29 -15.19
CA PHE A 81 -2.14 4.75 -13.81
C PHE A 81 -0.80 4.91 -13.13
N ILE A 82 -0.68 5.98 -12.35
CA ILE A 82 0.48 6.26 -11.51
C ILE A 82 0.06 6.03 -10.07
N GLU A 83 0.82 5.23 -9.36
CA GLU A 83 0.63 5.04 -7.94
C GLU A 83 1.13 6.27 -7.16
N VAL A 84 0.30 6.72 -6.23
CA VAL A 84 0.61 7.83 -5.33
C VAL A 84 0.53 7.31 -3.92
N ARG A 85 1.68 7.21 -3.24
CA ARG A 85 1.78 6.87 -1.82
C ARG A 85 2.14 8.12 -1.01
N LYS A 86 1.51 8.29 0.15
CA LYS A 86 2.01 9.15 1.23
C LYS A 86 2.03 8.35 2.53
N ILE A 87 3.22 8.25 3.12
CA ILE A 87 3.43 7.70 4.46
C ILE A 87 3.47 8.87 5.43
N TYR A 88 2.65 8.80 6.47
CA TYR A 88 2.73 9.72 7.60
C TYR A 88 3.62 9.08 8.68
N SER A 89 4.66 9.80 9.11
CA SER A 89 5.67 9.33 10.09
C SER A 89 5.07 8.82 11.39
N ASP A 90 3.87 9.30 11.72
CA ASP A 90 3.27 9.16 13.04
C ASP A 90 2.30 7.97 13.09
N ALA A 91 1.97 7.41 11.93
CA ALA A 91 0.78 6.57 11.77
C ALA A 91 1.10 5.10 11.49
N GLY A 92 2.29 4.77 10.98
CA GLY A 92 2.57 3.35 10.70
C GLY A 92 1.84 2.78 9.47
N TYR A 93 1.01 3.56 8.76
CA TYR A 93 0.16 3.10 7.65
C TYR A 93 0.08 4.11 6.48
N TYR A 94 -0.22 3.60 5.28
CA TYR A 94 -0.48 4.40 4.08
C TYR A 94 -1.89 5.01 4.14
N LYS A 95 -2.05 6.16 4.78
CA LYS A 95 -3.35 6.84 4.83
C LYS A 95 -3.83 7.23 3.43
N ASP A 96 -2.92 7.78 2.62
CA ASP A 96 -3.20 8.23 1.26
C ASP A 96 -2.40 7.38 0.27
N GLN A 97 -2.95 6.23 -0.12
CA GLN A 97 -2.50 5.48 -1.29
C GLN A 97 -3.65 5.39 -2.28
N PHE A 98 -3.40 5.75 -3.54
CA PHE A 98 -4.35 5.62 -4.63
C PHE A 98 -3.62 5.58 -5.97
N LEU A 99 -4.30 5.08 -7.00
CA LEU A 99 -3.84 5.14 -8.38
C LEU A 99 -4.46 6.36 -9.05
N VAL A 100 -3.72 7.06 -9.91
CA VAL A 100 -4.22 8.22 -10.66
C VAL A 100 -3.79 8.22 -12.11
N CYS A 101 -4.75 8.43 -13.01
CA CYS A 101 -4.47 8.69 -14.42
C CYS A 101 -4.26 10.20 -14.62
N LYS A 102 -3.00 10.64 -14.79
CA LYS A 102 -2.68 12.06 -15.06
C LYS A 102 -2.89 12.49 -16.51
N LYS A 103 -2.93 11.53 -17.44
CA LYS A 103 -3.15 11.77 -18.87
C LYS A 103 -4.64 11.82 -19.25
N CYS A 104 -5.53 11.48 -18.31
CA CYS A 104 -6.97 11.54 -18.51
C CYS A 104 -7.45 13.00 -18.53
N LYS A 105 -8.51 13.29 -19.31
CA LYS A 105 -9.08 14.64 -19.45
C LYS A 105 -9.48 15.25 -18.11
N ALA A 106 -10.01 14.43 -17.22
CA ALA A 106 -10.21 14.73 -15.81
C ALA A 106 -9.38 13.75 -14.97
N PRO A 107 -8.82 14.15 -13.81
CA PRO A 107 -8.09 13.25 -12.94
C PRO A 107 -8.98 12.09 -12.51
N LEU A 108 -8.69 10.90 -13.02
CA LEU A 108 -9.36 9.66 -12.65
C LEU A 108 -8.53 8.93 -11.61
N ARG A 109 -9.13 8.61 -10.46
CA ARG A 109 -8.48 7.92 -9.35
C ARG A 109 -9.10 6.57 -9.11
N ILE A 110 -8.29 5.61 -8.69
CA ILE A 110 -8.75 4.34 -8.10
C ILE A 110 -8.26 4.33 -6.66
N LEU A 111 -9.20 4.19 -5.72
CA LEU A 111 -8.91 4.21 -4.30
C LEU A 111 -8.73 2.76 -3.81
N ASP A 112 -9.84 2.18 -3.36
CA ASP A 112 -9.90 0.89 -2.75
C ASP A 112 -10.54 -0.11 -3.72
N MET A 113 -10.11 -1.37 -3.65
CA MET A 113 -10.50 -2.41 -4.58
C MET A 113 -10.91 -3.67 -3.83
N LEU A 114 -12.13 -4.14 -4.08
CA LEU A 114 -12.64 -5.40 -3.55
C LEU A 114 -12.14 -6.56 -4.42
N LEU A 115 -11.36 -7.48 -3.85
CA LEU A 115 -10.93 -8.68 -4.57
C LEU A 115 -12.12 -9.63 -4.74
N LEU A 116 -12.52 -9.91 -5.98
CA LEU A 116 -13.62 -10.82 -6.29
C LEU A 116 -13.14 -12.23 -6.57
N GLU A 117 -12.06 -12.37 -7.33
CA GLU A 117 -11.61 -13.66 -7.82
C GLU A 117 -10.09 -13.69 -7.98
N ILE A 118 -9.53 -14.88 -7.80
CA ILE A 118 -8.12 -15.19 -8.01
C ILE A 118 -8.05 -16.29 -9.05
N THR A 119 -7.50 -16.00 -10.22
CA THR A 119 -7.20 -17.00 -11.24
C THR A 119 -5.73 -17.42 -11.12
N GLU A 120 -5.22 -18.23 -12.04
CA GLU A 120 -3.81 -18.62 -12.06
C GLU A 120 -2.91 -17.40 -12.28
N GLU A 121 -3.19 -16.60 -13.31
CA GLU A 121 -2.34 -15.48 -13.74
C GLU A 121 -2.84 -14.10 -13.33
N THR A 122 -4.13 -13.98 -12.99
CA THR A 122 -4.78 -12.68 -12.79
C THR A 122 -5.54 -12.61 -11.46
N LEU A 123 -5.82 -11.36 -11.05
CA LEU A 123 -6.69 -11.01 -9.96
C LEU A 123 -7.81 -10.13 -10.51
N ILE A 124 -9.05 -10.42 -10.12
CA ILE A 124 -10.23 -9.67 -10.54
C ILE A 124 -10.73 -8.84 -9.36
N PHE A 125 -10.88 -7.54 -9.57
CA PHE A 125 -11.30 -6.59 -8.54
C PHE A 125 -12.52 -5.80 -8.97
N VAL A 126 -13.37 -5.40 -8.01
CA VAL A 126 -14.23 -4.22 -8.17
C VAL A 126 -13.50 -3.01 -7.63
N ALA A 127 -13.14 -2.10 -8.52
CA ALA A 127 -12.47 -0.85 -8.21
C ALA A 127 -13.46 0.30 -8.02
N ASP A 128 -13.26 1.08 -6.95
CA ASP A 128 -13.92 2.36 -6.74
C ASP A 128 -13.16 3.47 -7.48
N PHE A 129 -13.78 3.99 -8.54
CA PHE A 129 -13.26 5.11 -9.32
C PHE A 129 -13.83 6.44 -8.82
N GLU A 130 -12.97 7.44 -8.74
CA GLU A 130 -13.34 8.84 -8.44
C GLU A 130 -12.85 9.74 -9.58
N THR A 131 -13.73 10.57 -10.13
CA THR A 131 -13.36 11.62 -11.09
C THR A 131 -13.90 12.98 -10.64
N GLN A 132 -13.11 14.02 -10.85
CA GLN A 132 -13.53 15.40 -10.60
C GLN A 132 -14.25 15.96 -11.83
N ILE A 133 -15.39 16.62 -11.63
CA ILE A 133 -16.20 17.20 -12.74
C ILE A 133 -15.85 18.67 -12.97
N ASN A 134 -15.53 19.41 -11.91
CA ASN A 134 -15.37 20.86 -11.92
C ASN A 134 -14.38 21.37 -10.86
N ASP A 135 -14.02 22.65 -10.95
CA ASP A 135 -13.15 23.35 -10.01
C ASP A 135 -13.77 23.50 -8.60
N GLN A 136 -15.05 23.15 -8.44
CA GLN A 136 -15.81 23.22 -7.19
C GLN A 136 -15.68 21.94 -6.32
N ASN A 137 -14.76 21.04 -6.69
CA ASN A 137 -14.49 19.76 -6.03
C ASN A 137 -15.67 18.78 -6.02
N GLU A 138 -16.64 18.91 -6.93
CA GLU A 138 -17.67 17.87 -7.08
C GLU A 138 -17.05 16.62 -7.72
N LYS A 139 -17.31 15.47 -7.08
CA LYS A 139 -16.74 14.17 -7.43
C LYS A 139 -17.85 13.22 -7.86
N ILE A 140 -17.65 12.54 -8.98
CA ILE A 140 -18.44 11.36 -9.35
C ILE A 140 -17.67 10.15 -8.88
N SER A 141 -18.36 9.26 -8.19
CA SER A 141 -17.85 7.94 -7.84
C SER A 141 -18.61 6.87 -8.62
N PHE A 142 -17.90 5.89 -9.17
CA PHE A 142 -18.49 4.73 -9.82
C PHE A 142 -17.64 3.49 -9.55
N LYS A 143 -18.27 2.32 -9.59
CA LYS A 143 -17.59 1.04 -9.43
C LYS A 143 -17.42 0.35 -10.77
N LYS A 144 -16.33 -0.37 -10.93
CA LYS A 144 -16.11 -1.16 -12.14
C LYS A 144 -15.21 -2.35 -11.87
N GLU A 145 -15.49 -3.44 -12.56
CA GLU A 145 -14.61 -4.60 -12.55
C GLU A 145 -13.35 -4.33 -13.36
N ILE A 146 -12.20 -4.73 -12.82
CA ILE A 146 -10.91 -4.68 -13.49
C ILE A 146 -10.18 -6.00 -13.27
N GLU A 147 -9.52 -6.47 -14.31
CA GLU A 147 -8.63 -7.61 -14.28
C GLU A 147 -7.18 -7.12 -14.34
N ILE A 148 -6.32 -7.67 -13.47
CA ILE A 148 -4.92 -7.27 -13.36
C ILE A 148 -4.06 -8.52 -13.32
N HIS A 149 -3.00 -8.55 -14.14
CA HIS A 149 -2.08 -9.66 -14.13
C HIS A 149 -1.19 -9.63 -12.89
N LYS A 150 -0.96 -10.79 -12.28
CA LYS A 150 -0.11 -10.91 -11.08
C LYS A 150 1.34 -10.48 -11.33
N ASN A 151 1.82 -10.58 -12.57
CA ASN A 151 3.18 -10.16 -12.95
C ASN A 151 3.37 -8.64 -12.95
N GLU A 152 2.27 -7.87 -13.00
CA GLU A 152 2.23 -6.40 -12.94
C GLU A 152 2.23 -5.87 -11.51
N LEU A 153 2.08 -6.76 -10.52
CA LEU A 153 1.91 -6.46 -9.11
C LEU A 153 3.14 -6.90 -8.32
N GLU A 154 3.59 -6.04 -7.40
CA GLU A 154 4.53 -6.45 -6.35
C GLU A 154 3.76 -7.05 -5.16
N GLY A 155 2.65 -6.40 -4.78
CA GLY A 155 1.83 -6.83 -3.67
C GLY A 155 0.51 -6.08 -3.53
N LEU A 156 -0.20 -6.39 -2.46
CA LEU A 156 -1.46 -5.78 -2.06
C LEU A 156 -1.34 -5.21 -0.65
N ILE A 157 -2.03 -4.11 -0.38
CA ILE A 157 -2.06 -3.47 0.94
C ILE A 157 -3.48 -3.59 1.50
N PHE A 158 -3.58 -4.25 2.66
CA PHE A 158 -4.84 -4.49 3.36
C PHE A 158 -5.21 -3.31 4.24
N LEU A 159 -6.45 -2.82 4.11
CA LEU A 159 -6.91 -1.62 4.83
C LEU A 159 -7.49 -1.89 6.22
N ASN A 160 -7.72 -3.16 6.54
CA ASN A 160 -8.33 -3.57 7.81
C ASN A 160 -7.33 -4.28 8.74
N SER A 161 -6.03 -4.00 8.63
CA SER A 161 -5.06 -4.43 9.65
C SER A 161 -5.35 -3.65 10.94
N LYS A 162 -6.32 -4.14 11.71
CA LYS A 162 -6.55 -3.65 13.07
C LYS A 162 -5.26 -3.86 13.85
N PHE A 163 -4.63 -2.75 14.24
CA PHE A 163 -3.77 -2.70 15.41
C PHE A 163 -4.63 -2.71 16.67
#